data_AF-A0A399QPE3-F1
#
_entry.id   AF-A0A399QPE3-F1
#
_cell.length_a   1.000
_cell.length_b   1.000
_cell.length_c   1.000
_cell.angle_alpha   90.00
_cell.angle_beta   90.00
_cell.angle_gamma   90.00
#
_symmetry.space_group_name_H-M   'P 1'
#
loop_
_entity.id
_entity.type
_entity.pdbx_description
1 polymer ?
#
loop_
_entity_poly.entity_id
_entity_poly.type
_entity_poly.pdbx_seq_one_letter_code
_entity_poly.pdbx_strand_id
1 'polypeptide(L)'
;MKRLIASLVFVVLPFSAAASPDLARDWGTKASALYEDTIDLLESDASIPASYETEIGRFALTAGRLGSWIDGSGGPSDLGCIFRGMAEEGETQLMALESAETPAAREESLKRLATMFSDAEAIAAAAALSADKRRPIEVHGAQNSCAANSDATHAALQ
;
A
#
# COMPACT_ATOMS: atom_id res chain seq x y z
N MET A 1 -16.57 -54.79 -25.76
CA MET A 1 -17.02 -53.87 -24.69
C MET A 1 -16.14 -54.05 -23.46
N LYS A 2 -15.28 -53.08 -23.14
CA LYS A 2 -14.76 -52.83 -21.78
C LYS A 2 -13.98 -51.51 -21.80
N ARG A 3 -14.62 -50.46 -21.29
CA ARG A 3 -14.06 -49.12 -21.12
C ARG A 3 -13.21 -49.14 -19.84
N LEU A 4 -11.91 -48.97 -19.97
CA LEU A 4 -11.03 -48.74 -18.82
C LEU A 4 -11.07 -47.24 -18.51
N ILE A 5 -11.77 -46.89 -17.43
CA ILE A 5 -11.83 -45.53 -16.89
C ILE A 5 -10.57 -45.35 -16.06
N ALA A 6 -9.60 -44.61 -16.59
CA ALA A 6 -8.43 -44.16 -15.83
C ALA A 6 -8.83 -42.94 -15.01
N SER A 7 -8.97 -43.12 -13.69
CA SER A 7 -9.21 -42.03 -12.75
C SER A 7 -7.94 -41.21 -12.57
N LEU A 8 -7.96 -39.98 -13.07
CA LEU A 8 -6.90 -39.00 -12.87
C LEU A 8 -7.15 -38.30 -11.52
N VAL A 9 -6.38 -38.66 -10.50
CA VAL A 9 -6.40 -37.98 -9.20
C VAL A 9 -5.61 -36.68 -9.35
N PHE A 10 -6.32 -35.56 -9.57
CA PHE A 10 -5.76 -34.22 -9.44
C PHE A 10 -5.53 -33.93 -7.95
N VAL A 11 -4.29 -34.06 -7.49
CA VAL A 11 -3.87 -33.52 -6.19
C VAL A 11 -3.82 -32.00 -6.33
N VAL A 12 -4.88 -31.33 -5.87
CA VAL A 12 -4.93 -29.88 -5.76
C VAL A 12 -4.09 -29.51 -4.54
N LEU A 13 -2.81 -29.21 -4.73
CA LEU A 13 -2.02 -28.56 -3.67
C LEU A 13 -2.65 -27.16 -3.44
N PRO A 14 -3.08 -26.83 -2.22
CA PRO A 14 -3.46 -25.46 -1.93
C PRO A 14 -2.17 -24.64 -1.99
N PHE A 15 -1.98 -23.91 -3.10
CA PHE A 15 -1.11 -22.75 -3.11
C PHE A 15 -1.75 -21.72 -2.18
N SER A 16 -1.59 -21.91 -0.87
CA SER A 16 -1.73 -20.83 0.10
C SER A 16 -0.56 -19.89 -0.18
N ALA A 17 -0.75 -19.01 -1.16
CA ALA A 17 0.13 -17.87 -1.37
C ALA A 17 0.05 -17.03 -0.09
N ALA A 18 0.96 -17.30 0.86
CA ALA A 18 1.19 -16.50 2.04
C ALA A 18 1.94 -15.23 1.61
N ALA A 19 1.34 -14.46 0.69
CA ALA A 19 1.89 -13.26 0.12
C ALA A 19 1.65 -12.06 1.03
N SER A 20 1.74 -12.20 2.36
CA SER A 20 1.30 -11.12 3.27
C SER A 20 2.35 -10.51 4.17
N PRO A 21 3.25 -11.25 4.84
CA PRO A 21 4.34 -10.62 5.58
C PRO A 21 5.45 -10.18 4.61
N ASP A 22 5.78 -11.04 3.64
CA ASP A 22 6.82 -10.76 2.65
C ASP A 22 6.39 -9.66 1.68
N LEU A 23 5.12 -9.65 1.25
CA LEU A 23 4.60 -8.55 0.44
C LEU A 23 4.59 -7.22 1.20
N ALA A 24 4.26 -7.23 2.49
CA ALA A 24 4.35 -6.01 3.30
C ALA A 24 5.80 -5.54 3.42
N ARG A 25 6.76 -6.44 3.62
CA ARG A 25 8.21 -6.12 3.64
C ARG A 25 8.67 -5.53 2.32
N ASP A 26 8.39 -6.20 1.21
CA ASP A 26 8.78 -5.75 -0.13
C ASP A 26 8.18 -4.38 -0.46
N TRP A 27 6.91 -4.18 -0.11
CA TRP A 27 6.24 -2.90 -0.28
C TRP A 27 6.87 -1.79 0.59
N GLY A 28 7.27 -2.10 1.83
CA GLY A 28 8.00 -1.17 2.70
C GLY A 28 9.38 -0.80 2.16
N THR A 29 10.14 -1.79 1.65
CA THR A 29 11.42 -1.53 0.96
C THR A 29 11.20 -0.65 -0.26
N LYS A 30 10.12 -0.88 -1.01
CA LYS A 30 9.78 -0.01 -2.15
C LYS A 30 9.42 1.41 -1.71
N ALA A 31 8.73 1.57 -0.58
CA ALA A 31 8.44 2.87 0.00
C ALA A 31 9.72 3.64 0.33
N SER A 32 10.68 2.99 0.99
CA SER A 32 11.97 3.59 1.35
C SER A 32 12.76 4.05 0.11
N ALA A 33 12.82 3.22 -0.94
CA ALA A 33 13.45 3.61 -2.20
C ALA A 33 12.74 4.81 -2.88
N LEU A 34 11.41 4.81 -2.88
CA LEU A 34 10.64 5.94 -3.43
C LEU A 34 10.81 7.21 -2.61
N TYR A 35 10.96 7.10 -1.28
CA TYR A 35 11.27 8.24 -0.42
C TYR A 35 12.60 8.88 -0.84
N GLU A 36 13.67 8.09 -0.98
CA GLU A 36 14.98 8.57 -1.42
C GLU A 36 14.89 9.24 -2.80
N ASP A 37 14.25 8.59 -3.78
CA ASP A 37 14.01 9.16 -5.11
C ASP A 37 13.24 10.49 -5.02
N THR A 38 12.28 10.61 -4.10
CA THR A 38 11.50 11.84 -3.89
C THR A 38 12.36 12.97 -3.34
N ILE A 39 13.25 12.68 -2.38
CA ILE A 39 14.16 13.67 -1.80
C ILE A 39 15.12 14.19 -2.88
N ASP A 40 15.70 13.29 -3.68
CA ASP A 40 16.57 13.68 -4.81
C ASP A 40 15.83 14.58 -5.81
N LEU A 41 14.56 14.31 -6.09
CA LEU A 41 13.72 15.14 -6.97
C LEU A 41 13.36 16.50 -6.35
N LEU A 42 13.19 16.57 -5.03
CA LEU A 42 12.94 17.83 -4.32
C LEU A 42 14.16 18.75 -4.31
N GLU A 43 15.36 18.17 -4.27
CA GLU A 43 16.63 18.90 -4.32
C GLU A 43 17.05 19.28 -5.75
N SER A 44 16.24 18.89 -6.75
CA SER A 44 16.57 19.00 -8.17
C SER A 44 15.55 19.83 -8.97
N ASP A 45 16.07 20.62 -9.91
CA ASP A 45 15.27 21.30 -10.93
C ASP A 45 14.95 20.41 -12.14
N ALA A 46 15.38 19.14 -12.13
CA ALA A 46 15.14 18.20 -13.21
C ALA A 46 13.66 17.83 -13.35
N SER A 47 13.23 17.54 -14.58
CA SER A 47 11.89 16.98 -14.84
C SER A 47 11.68 15.66 -14.13
N ILE A 48 10.44 15.38 -13.71
CA ILE A 48 10.07 14.09 -13.11
C ILE A 48 10.26 12.97 -14.16
N PRO A 49 11.01 11.91 -13.85
CA PRO A 49 11.14 10.76 -14.75
C PRO A 49 9.84 9.97 -14.82
N ALA A 50 9.41 9.56 -16.01
CA ALA A 50 8.24 8.69 -16.20
C ALA A 50 8.37 7.33 -15.48
N SER A 51 9.61 6.86 -15.26
CA SER A 51 9.86 5.67 -14.44
C SER A 51 9.44 5.90 -12.98
N TYR A 52 9.70 7.06 -12.41
CA TYR A 52 9.30 7.38 -11.04
C TYR A 52 7.77 7.41 -10.90
N GLU A 53 7.07 8.07 -11.84
CA GLU A 53 5.59 8.07 -11.91
C GLU A 53 5.01 6.65 -11.98
N THR A 54 5.60 5.79 -12.83
CA THR A 54 5.22 4.39 -12.93
C THR A 54 5.38 3.65 -11.61
N GLU A 55 6.45 3.93 -10.87
CA GLU A 55 6.71 3.30 -9.58
C GLU A 55 5.75 3.78 -8.48
N ILE A 56 5.30 5.04 -8.50
CA ILE A 56 4.21 5.52 -7.63
C ILE A 56 2.93 4.73 -7.90
N GLY A 57 2.54 4.56 -9.17
CA GLY A 57 1.35 3.79 -9.54
C GLY A 57 1.43 2.33 -9.10
N ARG A 58 2.61 1.69 -9.24
CA ARG A 58 2.84 0.31 -8.75
C ARG A 58 2.78 0.22 -7.23
N PHE A 59 3.31 1.21 -6.55
CA PHE A 59 3.24 1.33 -5.09
C PHE A 59 1.79 1.42 -4.61
N ALA A 60 0.99 2.31 -5.20
CA ALA A 60 -0.42 2.50 -4.85
C ALA A 60 -1.25 1.25 -5.11
N LEU A 61 -1.07 0.62 -6.28
CA LEU A 61 -1.74 -0.65 -6.61
C LEU A 61 -1.41 -1.76 -5.60
N THR A 62 -0.15 -1.84 -5.16
CA THR A 62 0.29 -2.84 -4.19
C THR A 62 -0.29 -2.57 -2.80
N ALA A 63 -0.33 -1.30 -2.38
CA ALA A 63 -0.99 -0.88 -1.14
C ALA A 63 -2.48 -1.28 -1.14
N GLY A 64 -3.21 -1.01 -2.23
CA GLY A 64 -4.61 -1.40 -2.37
C GLY A 64 -4.81 -2.92 -2.23
N ARG A 65 -3.94 -3.71 -2.85
CA ARG A 65 -3.97 -5.19 -2.75
C ARG A 65 -3.69 -5.68 -1.33
N LEU A 66 -2.72 -5.08 -0.64
CA LEU A 66 -2.43 -5.38 0.77
C LEU A 66 -3.65 -5.07 1.65
N GLY A 67 -4.29 -3.91 1.45
CA GLY A 67 -5.50 -3.54 2.18
C GLY A 67 -6.64 -4.55 1.98
N SER A 68 -6.93 -4.94 0.73
CA SER A 68 -7.95 -5.96 0.45
C SER A 68 -7.60 -7.34 0.99
N TRP A 69 -6.32 -7.72 0.97
CA TRP A 69 -5.87 -9.00 1.53
C TRP A 69 -6.02 -9.05 3.06
N ILE A 70 -5.73 -7.95 3.76
CA ILE A 70 -5.89 -7.85 5.21
C ILE A 70 -7.36 -8.04 5.60
N ASP A 71 -8.28 -7.37 4.90
CA ASP A 71 -9.72 -7.51 5.13
C ASP A 71 -10.19 -8.96 4.88
N GLY A 72 -9.77 -9.56 3.77
CA GLY A 72 -10.14 -10.92 3.40
C GLY A 72 -9.55 -12.01 4.29
N SER A 73 -8.45 -11.73 5.00
CA SER A 73 -7.74 -12.68 5.86
C SER A 73 -8.10 -12.55 7.35
N GLY A 74 -9.11 -11.73 7.70
CA GLY A 74 -9.47 -11.43 9.09
C GLY A 74 -8.36 -10.69 9.84
N GLY A 75 -7.55 -9.91 9.14
CA GLY A 75 -6.54 -9.05 9.74
C GLY A 75 -7.15 -7.84 10.44
N PRO A 76 -6.33 -7.03 11.14
CA PRO A 76 -6.81 -5.82 11.79
C PRO A 76 -7.45 -4.87 10.77
N SER A 77 -8.73 -4.54 10.97
CA SER A 77 -9.50 -3.67 10.06
C SER A 77 -8.82 -2.33 9.82
N ASP A 78 -8.18 -1.77 10.86
CA ASP A 78 -7.51 -0.48 10.78
C ASP A 78 -6.34 -0.51 9.79
N LEU A 79 -5.57 -1.60 9.76
CA LEU A 79 -4.47 -1.75 8.80
C LEU A 79 -5.02 -1.83 7.37
N GLY A 80 -6.12 -2.56 7.15
CA GLY A 80 -6.79 -2.62 5.86
C GLY A 80 -7.19 -1.24 5.33
N CYS A 81 -7.82 -0.41 6.17
CA CYS A 81 -8.16 0.97 5.81
C CYS A 81 -6.90 1.82 5.57
N ILE A 82 -5.84 1.72 6.39
CA ILE A 82 -4.59 2.49 6.23
C ILE A 82 -3.96 2.23 4.86
N PHE A 83 -3.81 0.97 4.47
CA PHE A 83 -3.22 0.61 3.18
C PHE A 83 -4.04 1.14 1.99
N ARG A 84 -5.37 1.12 2.08
CA ARG A 84 -6.24 1.73 1.04
C ARG A 84 -6.10 3.25 0.99
N GLY A 85 -6.02 3.91 2.15
CA GLY A 85 -5.79 5.35 2.21
C GLY A 85 -4.46 5.74 1.56
N MET A 86 -3.41 4.96 1.76
CA MET A 86 -2.12 5.17 1.09
C MET A 86 -2.18 4.91 -0.42
N ALA A 87 -2.98 3.94 -0.86
CA ALA A 87 -3.22 3.73 -2.30
C ALA A 87 -3.89 4.95 -2.94
N GLU A 88 -4.97 5.44 -2.32
CA GLU A 88 -5.72 6.61 -2.80
C GLU A 88 -4.86 7.88 -2.78
N GLU A 89 -4.09 8.10 -1.72
CA GLU A 89 -3.16 9.22 -1.63
C GLU A 89 -2.08 9.13 -2.72
N GLY A 90 -1.50 7.95 -2.96
CA GLY A 90 -0.51 7.73 -4.02
C GLY A 90 -1.06 8.02 -5.42
N GLU A 91 -2.28 7.58 -5.73
CA GLU A 91 -2.97 7.91 -6.99
C GLU A 91 -3.26 9.40 -7.10
N THR A 92 -3.71 10.03 -6.01
CA THR A 92 -4.00 11.47 -5.96
C THR A 92 -2.75 12.29 -6.23
N GLN A 93 -1.62 11.94 -5.63
CA GLN A 93 -0.37 12.66 -5.84
C GLN A 93 0.25 12.39 -7.21
N LEU A 94 0.10 11.18 -7.75
CA LEU A 94 0.52 10.90 -9.11
C LEU A 94 -0.21 11.81 -10.11
N MET A 95 -1.55 11.92 -10.01
CA MET A 95 -2.32 12.84 -10.85
C MET A 95 -1.94 14.31 -10.63
N ALA A 96 -1.64 14.70 -9.39
CA ALA A 96 -1.19 16.06 -9.08
C ALA A 96 0.18 16.37 -9.72
N LEU A 97 1.12 15.42 -9.72
CA LEU A 97 2.39 15.55 -10.43
C LEU A 97 2.20 15.67 -11.94
N GLU A 98 1.39 14.79 -12.55
CA GLU A 98 1.13 14.79 -13.99
C GLU A 98 0.46 16.08 -14.49
N SER A 99 -0.33 16.73 -13.63
CA SER A 99 -1.05 17.97 -13.92
C SER A 99 -0.36 19.24 -13.41
N ALA A 100 0.82 19.14 -12.78
CA ALA A 100 1.50 20.28 -12.20
C ALA A 100 2.05 21.23 -13.28
N GLU A 101 1.41 22.41 -13.40
CA GLU A 101 1.85 23.46 -14.34
C GLU A 101 2.94 24.38 -13.76
N THR A 102 3.18 24.32 -12.45
CA THR A 102 4.14 25.19 -11.77
C THR A 102 5.14 24.40 -10.93
N PRO A 103 6.38 24.91 -10.77
CA PRO A 103 7.37 24.28 -9.88
C PRO A 103 6.86 24.11 -8.45
N ALA A 104 6.08 25.07 -7.94
CA ALA A 104 5.52 25.02 -6.59
C ALA A 104 4.50 23.89 -6.42
N ALA A 105 3.60 23.68 -7.39
CA ALA A 105 2.63 22.58 -7.36
C ALA A 105 3.31 21.21 -7.42
N ARG A 106 4.37 21.10 -8.25
CA ARG A 106 5.21 19.91 -8.32
C ARG A 106 5.89 19.62 -6.97
N GLU A 107 6.53 20.64 -6.39
CA GLU A 107 7.21 20.54 -5.09
C GLU A 107 6.25 20.15 -3.97
N GLU A 108 5.04 20.73 -3.95
CA GLU A 108 3.99 20.38 -2.98
C GLU A 108 3.64 18.89 -3.06
N SER A 109 3.39 18.38 -4.27
CA SER A 109 3.05 16.96 -4.44
C SER A 109 4.20 16.03 -4.06
N LEU A 110 5.44 16.37 -4.41
CA LEU A 110 6.62 15.63 -3.98
C LEU A 110 6.77 15.61 -2.45
N LYS A 111 6.51 16.72 -1.74
CA LYS A 111 6.54 16.74 -0.26
C LYS A 111 5.48 15.83 0.36
N ARG A 112 4.28 15.78 -0.22
CA ARG A 112 3.22 14.87 0.24
C ARG A 112 3.61 13.41 0.01
N LEU A 113 4.18 13.10 -1.16
CA LEU A 113 4.71 11.77 -1.48
C LEU A 113 5.82 11.35 -0.52
N ALA A 114 6.80 12.22 -0.23
CA ALA A 114 7.88 11.92 0.71
C ALA A 114 7.34 11.58 2.10
N THR A 115 6.39 12.37 2.59
CA THR A 115 5.72 12.09 3.88
C THR A 115 5.03 10.73 3.86
N MET A 116 4.23 10.46 2.81
CA MET A 116 3.52 9.19 2.66
C MET A 116 4.48 7.99 2.59
N PHE A 117 5.59 8.08 1.85
CA PHE A 117 6.55 6.99 1.70
C PHE A 117 7.30 6.69 3.00
N SER A 118 7.65 7.73 3.77
CA SER A 118 8.21 7.57 5.12
C SER A 118 7.22 6.84 6.05
N ASP A 119 5.95 7.23 6.05
CA ASP A 119 4.93 6.57 6.87
C ASP A 119 4.67 5.12 6.42
N ALA A 120 4.68 4.89 5.11
CA ALA A 120 4.50 3.59 4.50
C ALA A 120 5.59 2.59 4.92
N GLU A 121 6.86 3.01 4.98
CA GLU A 121 7.94 2.16 5.50
C GLU A 121 7.66 1.69 6.94
N ALA A 122 7.26 2.61 7.82
CA ALA A 122 6.97 2.29 9.22
C ALA A 122 5.76 1.36 9.36
N ILE A 123 4.69 1.62 8.61
CA ILE A 123 3.47 0.81 8.59
C ILE A 123 3.72 -0.58 8.01
N ALA A 124 4.53 -0.68 6.95
CA ALA A 124 4.95 -1.95 6.36
C ALA A 124 5.63 -2.86 7.39
N ALA A 125 6.60 -2.31 8.13
CA ALA A 125 7.31 -3.03 9.17
C ALA A 125 6.35 -3.51 10.28
N ALA A 126 5.43 -2.64 10.72
CA ALA A 126 4.43 -3.00 11.71
C ALA A 126 3.46 -4.11 11.22
N ALA A 127 3.03 -4.04 9.96
CA ALA A 127 2.17 -5.04 9.34
C ALA A 127 2.86 -6.40 9.22
N ALA A 128 4.12 -6.43 8.77
CA ALA A 128 4.92 -7.65 8.67
C ALA A 128 5.10 -8.34 10.04
N LEU A 129 5.39 -7.56 11.09
CA LEU A 129 5.52 -8.08 12.46
C LEU A 129 4.20 -8.57 13.04
N SER A 130 3.08 -7.94 12.69
CA SER A 130 1.75 -8.30 13.18
C SER A 130 1.26 -9.62 12.56
N ALA A 131 1.61 -9.87 11.30
CA ALA A 131 1.30 -11.13 10.63
C ALA A 131 2.05 -12.32 11.27
N ASP A 132 3.32 -12.11 11.68
CA ASP A 132 4.13 -13.13 12.35
C ASP A 132 3.63 -13.46 13.77
N LYS A 133 2.92 -12.53 14.43
CA LYS A 133 2.45 -12.67 15.83
C LYS A 133 1.05 -13.27 16.00
N ARG A 134 0.37 -13.71 14.93
CA ARG A 134 -1.02 -14.19 14.98
C ARG A 134 -1.19 -15.46 15.86
N ARG A 135 -1.35 -15.26 17.18
CA ARG A 135 -2.19 -16.07 18.06
C ARG A 135 -3.64 -15.58 17.94
N PRO A 136 -4.65 -16.46 18.08
CA PRO A 136 -6.04 -16.07 17.90
C PRO A 136 -6.46 -15.18 19.08
N ILE A 137 -6.85 -13.93 18.79
CA ILE A 137 -7.61 -13.09 19.71
C ILE A 137 -8.96 -12.87 19.03
N GLU A 138 -10.03 -13.28 19.70
CA GLU A 138 -11.41 -12.99 19.28
C GLU A 138 -11.64 -11.47 19.24
N VAL A 139 -12.11 -10.96 18.10
CA VAL A 139 -12.50 -9.56 17.95
C VAL A 139 -14.01 -9.49 17.82
N HIS A 140 -14.65 -8.89 18.82
CA HIS A 140 -16.04 -8.47 18.76
C HIS A 140 -16.18 -7.36 17.71
N GLY A 141 -17.17 -7.53 16.83
CA GLY A 141 -17.43 -6.63 15.72
C GLY A 141 -17.79 -5.21 16.17
N ALA A 142 -17.06 -4.24 15.64
CA ALA A 142 -17.56 -2.90 15.43
C ALA A 142 -17.39 -2.61 13.93
N GLN A 143 -18.48 -2.78 13.19
CA GLN A 143 -18.66 -2.10 11.92
C GLN A 143 -18.53 -0.60 12.20
N ASN A 144 -17.68 0.12 11.47
CA ASN A 144 -17.90 1.50 11.03
C ASN A 144 -16.85 1.90 9.98
N SER A 145 -17.39 2.48 8.90
CA SER A 145 -16.78 3.03 7.70
C SER A 145 -15.40 3.68 7.87
N CYS A 146 -14.50 3.50 6.90
CA CYS A 146 -13.27 4.28 6.72
C CYS A 146 -13.62 5.76 6.42
N ALA A 147 -14.26 6.46 7.35
CA ALA A 147 -14.45 7.90 7.26
C ALA A 147 -13.10 8.55 7.52
N ALA A 148 -12.57 9.26 6.53
CA ALA A 148 -11.45 10.17 6.74
C ALA A 148 -11.76 11.04 7.96
N ASN A 149 -10.93 10.94 9.00
CA ASN A 149 -11.13 11.71 10.21
C ASN A 149 -10.84 13.19 9.91
N SER A 150 -11.89 13.94 9.60
CA SER A 150 -11.84 15.39 9.31
C SER A 150 -11.25 16.22 10.46
N ASP A 151 -11.20 15.66 11.67
CA ASP A 151 -10.66 16.36 12.84
C ASP A 151 -9.12 16.41 12.85
N ALA A 152 -8.45 15.48 12.16
CA ALA A 152 -6.99 15.50 12.02
C ALA A 152 -6.52 16.61 11.05
N THR A 153 -7.30 16.89 10.00
CA THR A 153 -6.97 17.91 8.98
C THR A 153 -7.08 19.34 9.54
N HIS A 154 -7.96 19.57 10.53
CA HIS A 154 -8.13 20.90 11.13
C HIS A 154 -7.04 21.27 12.15
N ALA A 155 -6.35 20.29 12.74
CA ALA A 155 -5.28 20.53 13.71
C ALA A 155 -3.93 20.88 13.05
N ALA A 156 -3.73 20.53 11.78
CA ALA A 156 -2.50 20.82 11.03
C ALA A 156 -2.51 22.22 10.35
N LEU A 157 -3.63 22.94 10.43
CA LEU A 157 -3.83 24.26 9.78
C LEU A 157 -3.99 25.41 10.79
N GLN A 158 -3.71 25.18 12.07
CA GLN A 158 -3.61 26.20 13.12
C GLN A 158 -2.16 26.32 13.60
#